data_AF-A0AAV3RJ80-F1
#
_entry.id   AF-A0AAV3RJ80-F1
#
_cell.length_a   1.000
_cell.length_b   1.000
_cell.length_c   1.000
_cell.angle_alpha   90.00
_cell.angle_beta   90.00
_cell.angle_gamma   90.00
#
_symmetry.space_group_name_H-M   'P 1'
#
loop_
_entity.id
_entity.type
_entity.pdbx_description
1 polymer ?
#
loop_
_entity_poly.entity_id
_entity_poly.type
_entity_poly.pdbx_seq_one_letter_code
_entity_poly.pdbx_strand_id
1 'polypeptide(L)'
;MMKDLMSKAARAANVPYFEYRMQKIKNVLVEAYEELPKIDRKKWTRCAFRSRTNYPQLVNNWAEAFNIFIMNARDQPIITILNTIYHTIMIRIEEECERKLRWKGLVCPKVDEDLMKCEAKTFDYIVRPLGSSRYKVTSTKHGFVVDIDKKHCSCGMWQ
;
A
#
# COMPACT_ATOMS: atom_id res chain seq x y z
N MET A 1 6.21 -11.09 -15.47
CA MET A 1 5.39 -10.16 -16.28
C MET A 1 3.95 -10.06 -15.76
N MET A 2 3.17 -11.16 -15.72
CA MET A 2 1.76 -11.11 -15.32
C MET A 2 1.52 -10.68 -13.85
N LYS A 3 2.30 -11.21 -12.91
CA LYS A 3 2.22 -10.83 -11.48
C LYS A 3 2.37 -9.32 -11.26
N ASP A 4 3.23 -8.66 -12.02
CA ASP A 4 3.44 -7.21 -11.93
C ASP A 4 2.25 -6.41 -12.48
N LEU A 5 1.65 -6.86 -13.60
CA LEU A 5 0.44 -6.23 -14.16
C LEU A 5 -0.74 -6.36 -13.20
N MET A 6 -0.96 -7.55 -12.63
CA MET A 6 -1.99 -7.79 -11.62
C MET A 6 -1.75 -6.96 -10.36
N SER A 7 -0.50 -6.89 -9.87
CA SER A 7 -0.14 -6.06 -8.71
C SER A 7 -0.43 -4.57 -8.97
N LYS A 8 -0.11 -4.07 -10.17
CA LYS A 8 -0.40 -2.68 -10.58
C LYS A 8 -1.91 -2.41 -10.69
N ALA A 9 -2.72 -3.38 -11.11
CA ALA A 9 -4.18 -3.27 -11.13
C ALA A 9 -4.76 -3.30 -9.71
N ALA A 10 -4.31 -4.24 -8.87
CA ALA A 10 -4.71 -4.33 -7.46
C ALA A 10 -4.42 -3.03 -6.70
N ARG A 11 -3.24 -2.42 -6.93
CA ARG A 11 -2.79 -1.18 -6.27
C ARG A 11 -3.38 0.09 -6.85
N ALA A 12 -4.22 0.01 -7.89
CA ALA A 12 -4.83 1.21 -8.46
C ALA A 12 -5.70 1.91 -7.43
N ALA A 13 -5.48 3.22 -7.26
CA ALA A 13 -6.11 4.01 -6.21
C ALA A 13 -7.47 4.59 -6.61
N ASN A 14 -7.77 4.63 -7.91
CA ASN A 14 -9.05 5.07 -8.44
C ASN A 14 -9.50 4.16 -9.59
N VAL A 15 -10.79 4.20 -9.89
CA VAL A 15 -11.43 3.35 -10.91
C VAL A 15 -10.86 3.60 -12.32
N PRO A 16 -10.63 4.86 -12.77
CA PRO A 16 -10.04 5.09 -14.09
C PRO A 16 -8.65 4.47 -14.27
N TYR A 17 -7.77 4.59 -13.26
CA TYR A 17 -6.47 3.94 -13.31
C TYR A 17 -6.59 2.41 -13.25
N PHE A 18 -7.54 1.88 -12.49
CA PHE A 18 -7.81 0.44 -12.45
C PHE A 18 -8.20 -0.09 -13.84
N GLU A 19 -9.14 0.56 -14.51
CA GLU A 19 -9.60 0.17 -15.86
C GLU A 19 -8.49 0.23 -16.89
N TYR A 20 -7.66 1.29 -16.84
CA TYR A 20 -6.46 1.39 -17.67
C TYR A 20 -5.49 0.21 -17.45
N ARG A 21 -5.30 -0.23 -16.20
CA ARG A 21 -4.46 -1.40 -15.89
C ARG A 21 -5.10 -2.71 -16.33
N MET A 22 -6.42 -2.84 -16.21
CA MET A 22 -7.17 -4.00 -16.71
C MET A 22 -7.05 -4.14 -18.23
N GLN A 23 -7.08 -3.05 -18.98
CA GLN A 23 -6.83 -3.09 -20.43
C GLN A 23 -5.42 -3.59 -20.75
N LYS A 24 -4.40 -3.22 -19.96
CA LYS A 24 -3.05 -3.78 -20.14
C LYS A 24 -2.97 -5.28 -19.84
N ILE A 25 -3.76 -5.77 -18.89
CA ILE A 25 -3.87 -7.21 -18.62
C ILE A 25 -4.50 -7.91 -19.84
N LYS A 26 -5.57 -7.35 -20.40
CA LYS A 26 -6.23 -7.88 -21.62
C LYS A 26 -5.27 -8.03 -22.79
N ASN A 27 -4.39 -7.06 -23.00
CA ASN A 27 -3.41 -7.10 -24.10
C ASN A 27 -2.36 -8.21 -23.95
N VAL A 28 -2.17 -8.75 -22.74
CA VAL A 28 -1.19 -9.81 -22.46
C VAL A 28 -1.86 -11.17 -22.32
N LEU A 29 -3.00 -11.23 -21.63
CA LEU A 29 -3.77 -12.46 -21.43
C LEU A 29 -5.25 -12.13 -21.29
N VAL A 30 -6.02 -12.45 -22.34
CA VAL A 30 -7.46 -12.19 -22.40
C VAL A 30 -8.21 -13.00 -21.35
N GLU A 31 -7.84 -14.26 -21.13
CA GLU A 31 -8.45 -15.15 -20.14
C GLU A 31 -8.45 -14.53 -18.74
N ALA A 32 -7.33 -13.95 -18.30
CA ALA A 32 -7.26 -13.29 -17.00
C ALA A 32 -8.14 -12.04 -16.92
N TYR A 33 -8.30 -11.31 -18.03
CA TYR A 33 -9.22 -10.18 -18.08
C TYR A 33 -10.69 -10.60 -17.96
N GLU A 34 -11.04 -11.81 -18.40
CA GLU A 34 -12.39 -12.37 -18.29
C GLU A 34 -12.68 -12.98 -16.90
N GLU A 35 -11.68 -13.56 -16.25
CA GLU A 35 -11.83 -14.16 -14.92
C GLU A 35 -11.80 -13.12 -13.79
N LEU A 36 -10.93 -12.11 -13.87
CA LEU A 36 -10.73 -11.13 -12.79
C LEU A 36 -12.02 -10.37 -12.37
N PRO A 37 -12.91 -9.96 -13.29
CA PRO A 37 -14.17 -9.31 -12.93
C PRO A 37 -15.15 -10.21 -12.18
N LYS A 38 -15.01 -11.54 -12.26
CA LYS A 38 -15.85 -12.49 -11.50
C LYS A 38 -15.54 -12.45 -10.01
N ILE A 39 -14.34 -12.02 -9.64
CA ILE A 39 -13.94 -11.82 -8.25
C ILE A 39 -14.42 -10.43 -7.80
N ASP A 40 -15.15 -10.37 -6.69
CA ASP A 40 -15.56 -9.10 -6.09
C ASP A 40 -14.34 -8.18 -5.90
N ARG A 41 -14.39 -7.01 -6.55
CA ARG A 41 -13.31 -6.01 -6.54
C ARG A 41 -12.92 -5.61 -5.11
N LYS A 42 -13.86 -5.63 -4.16
CA LYS A 42 -13.60 -5.32 -2.75
C LYS A 42 -12.62 -6.29 -2.08
N LYS A 43 -12.36 -7.45 -2.68
CA LYS A 43 -11.44 -8.45 -2.14
C LYS A 43 -10.00 -8.23 -2.58
N TRP A 44 -9.74 -7.50 -3.68
CA TRP A 44 -8.41 -7.54 -4.31
C TRP A 44 -7.93 -6.23 -4.94
N THR A 45 -8.76 -5.19 -5.04
CA THR A 45 -8.31 -3.89 -5.54
C THR A 45 -8.60 -2.74 -4.59
N ARG A 46 -7.59 -1.88 -4.39
CA ARG A 46 -7.63 -0.72 -3.50
C ARG A 46 -8.74 0.27 -3.87
N CYS A 47 -9.00 0.50 -5.16
CA CYS A 47 -10.03 1.45 -5.58
C CYS A 47 -11.45 1.04 -5.17
N ALA A 48 -11.66 -0.22 -4.79
CA ALA A 48 -12.94 -0.74 -4.29
C ALA A 48 -12.98 -0.86 -2.76
N PHE A 49 -11.87 -0.61 -2.06
CA PHE A 49 -11.84 -0.64 -0.61
C PHE A 49 -12.59 0.55 -0.03
N ARG A 50 -13.11 0.40 1.19
CA ARG A 50 -13.73 1.53 1.90
C ARG A 50 -12.66 2.59 2.15
N SER A 51 -13.01 3.85 1.96
CA SER A 51 -12.12 5.01 2.16
C SER A 51 -11.56 5.19 3.57
N ARG A 52 -11.95 4.35 4.54
CA ARG A 52 -11.42 4.34 5.91
C ARG A 52 -10.21 3.42 6.10
N THR A 53 -9.93 2.52 5.15
CA THR A 53 -8.80 1.59 5.25
C THR A 53 -7.61 2.15 4.50
N ASN A 54 -6.81 2.97 5.18
CA ASN A 54 -5.61 3.62 4.65
C ASN A 54 -4.42 2.65 4.62
N TYR A 55 -4.64 1.42 4.15
CA TYR A 55 -3.62 0.40 4.17
C TYR A 55 -2.93 0.31 2.81
N PRO A 56 -1.65 0.74 2.69
CA PRO A 56 -0.93 0.75 1.42
C PRO A 56 -0.52 -0.66 0.95
N GLN A 57 -0.53 -1.64 1.86
CA GLN A 57 -0.04 -2.99 1.58
C GLN A 57 -1.19 -3.91 1.19
N LEU A 58 -1.24 -4.26 -0.10
CA LEU A 58 -2.17 -5.26 -0.65
C LEU A 58 -1.59 -6.68 -0.66
N VAL A 59 -0.56 -6.91 0.15
CA VAL A 59 0.23 -8.14 0.12
C VAL A 59 -0.15 -9.06 1.28
N ASN A 60 -0.12 -10.36 1.03
CA ASN A 60 -0.34 -11.42 2.02
C ASN A 60 0.82 -11.56 3.03
N ASN A 61 1.64 -10.52 3.18
CA ASN A 61 2.87 -10.55 3.95
C ASN A 61 2.64 -10.94 5.41
N TRP A 62 1.46 -10.60 5.97
CA TRP A 62 1.10 -11.00 7.33
C TRP A 62 0.88 -12.50 7.46
N ALA A 63 0.11 -13.11 6.55
CA ALA A 63 -0.13 -14.54 6.61
C ALA A 63 1.13 -15.33 6.24
N GLU A 64 1.93 -14.85 5.29
CA GLU A 64 3.22 -15.45 4.93
C GLU A 64 4.21 -15.38 6.10
N ALA A 65 4.39 -14.21 6.72
CA ALA A 65 5.24 -14.05 7.90
C ALA A 65 4.75 -14.91 9.06
N PHE A 66 3.43 -14.94 9.30
CA PHE A 66 2.85 -15.81 10.33
C PHE A 66 3.10 -17.29 10.01
N ASN A 67 2.92 -17.72 8.77
CA ASN A 67 3.13 -19.10 8.35
C ASN A 67 4.58 -19.55 8.55
N ILE A 68 5.55 -18.71 8.19
CA ILE A 68 6.97 -18.94 8.45
C ILE A 68 7.22 -19.02 9.95
N PHE A 69 6.66 -18.07 10.70
CA PHE A 69 6.84 -17.96 12.13
C PHE A 69 6.39 -19.21 12.89
N ILE A 70 5.19 -19.72 12.58
CA ILE A 70 4.67 -20.91 13.26
C ILE A 70 5.18 -22.22 12.67
N MET A 71 5.91 -22.21 11.55
CA MET A 71 6.33 -23.42 10.84
C MET A 71 7.02 -24.44 11.75
N ASN A 72 7.97 -23.99 12.58
CA ASN A 72 8.73 -24.86 13.48
C ASN A 72 7.96 -25.26 14.74
N ALA A 73 6.89 -24.53 15.09
CA ALA A 73 6.10 -24.77 16.28
C ALA A 73 4.84 -25.61 15.99
N ARG A 74 4.41 -25.75 14.73
CA ARG A 74 3.15 -26.42 14.33
C ARG A 74 3.01 -27.86 14.83
N ASP A 75 4.12 -28.60 14.93
CA ASP A 75 4.13 -29.99 15.37
C ASP A 75 4.30 -30.14 16.89
N GLN A 76 4.32 -29.02 17.62
CA GLN A 76 4.45 -29.00 19.08
C GLN A 76 3.08 -28.96 19.76
N PRO A 77 2.99 -29.35 21.05
CA PRO A 77 1.78 -29.17 21.84
C PRO A 77 1.28 -27.72 21.80
N ILE A 78 -0.05 -27.53 21.88
CA ILE A 78 -0.69 -26.20 21.80
C ILE A 78 -0.10 -25.18 22.79
N ILE A 79 0.26 -25.63 24.00
CA ILE A 79 0.89 -24.79 25.03
C ILE A 79 2.24 -24.26 24.56
N THR A 80 3.04 -25.09 23.89
CA THR A 80 4.34 -24.71 23.33
C THR A 80 4.17 -23.66 22.24
N ILE A 81 3.21 -23.85 21.33
CA ILE A 81 2.90 -22.87 20.27
C ILE A 81 2.56 -21.51 20.86
N LEU A 82 1.66 -21.48 21.86
CA LEU A 82 1.24 -20.24 22.52
C LEU A 82 2.40 -19.54 23.22
N ASN A 83 3.25 -20.29 23.92
CA ASN A 83 4.44 -19.73 24.57
C ASN A 83 5.43 -19.15 23.56
N THR A 84 5.66 -19.82 22.43
CA THR A 84 6.52 -19.31 21.35
C THR A 84 5.96 -18.02 20.74
N ILE A 85 4.65 -17.97 20.47
CA ILE A 85 3.97 -16.76 19.99
C ILE A 85 4.16 -15.61 20.98
N TYR A 86 3.85 -15.86 22.26
CA TYR A 86 3.93 -14.86 23.31
C TYR A 86 5.35 -14.30 23.48
N HIS A 87 6.35 -15.18 23.61
CA HIS A 87 7.74 -14.77 23.80
C HIS A 87 8.28 -13.98 22.60
N THR A 88 7.92 -14.39 21.37
CA THR A 88 8.35 -13.67 20.17
C THR A 88 7.72 -12.30 20.09
N ILE A 89 6.43 -12.16 20.41
CA ILE A 89 5.76 -10.86 20.45
C ILE A 89 6.45 -9.95 21.48
N MET A 90 6.78 -10.48 22.67
CA MET A 90 7.51 -9.71 23.69
C MET A 90 8.86 -9.19 23.18
N ILE A 91 9.70 -10.07 22.63
CA ILE A 91 11.01 -9.69 22.08
C ILE A 91 10.84 -8.64 20.98
N ARG A 92 9.88 -8.82 20.07
CA ARG A 92 9.61 -7.86 18.99
C ARG A 92 9.19 -6.50 19.52
N ILE A 93 8.33 -6.46 20.53
CA ILE A 93 7.92 -5.19 21.17
C ILE A 93 9.12 -4.49 21.80
N GLU A 94 9.99 -5.24 22.48
CA GLU A 94 11.22 -4.71 23.07
C GLU A 94 12.17 -4.15 22.00
N GLU A 95 12.46 -4.91 20.95
CA GLU A 95 13.27 -4.46 19.79
C GLU A 95 12.69 -3.19 19.13
N GLU A 96 11.36 -3.12 18.98
CA GLU A 96 10.66 -1.94 18.46
C GLU A 96 10.82 -0.72 19.37
N CYS A 97 10.66 -0.91 20.69
CA CYS A 97 10.85 0.14 21.69
C CYS A 97 12.29 0.67 21.68
N GLU A 98 13.29 -0.20 21.68
CA GLU A 98 14.70 0.22 21.59
C GLU A 98 14.99 0.99 20.31
N ARG A 99 14.44 0.53 19.18
CA ARG A 99 14.63 1.21 17.91
C ARG A 99 13.99 2.59 17.93
N LYS A 100 12.79 2.71 18.50
CA LYS A 100 12.08 3.99 18.66
C LYS A 100 12.88 4.97 19.51
N LEU A 101 13.55 4.53 20.56
CA LEU A 101 14.42 5.39 21.38
C LEU A 101 15.60 5.97 20.59
N ARG A 102 16.08 5.26 19.56
CA ARG A 102 17.16 5.72 18.68
C ARG A 102 16.68 6.64 17.55
N TRP A 103 15.37 6.82 17.37
CA TRP A 103 14.83 7.68 16.31
C TRP A 103 15.03 9.14 16.66
N LYS A 104 15.62 9.90 15.73
CA LYS A 104 15.87 11.34 15.88
C LYS A 104 14.89 12.22 15.09
N GLY A 105 14.15 11.63 14.14
CA GLY A 105 13.26 12.34 13.23
C GLY A 105 11.79 12.33 13.67
N LEU A 106 10.97 13.13 12.98
CA LEU A 106 9.51 13.20 13.16
C LEU A 106 8.78 11.91 12.74
N VAL A 107 9.42 11.12 11.88
CA VAL A 107 8.89 9.87 11.33
C VAL A 107 9.91 8.75 11.44
N CYS A 108 9.46 7.50 11.35
CA CYS A 108 10.33 6.32 11.31
C CYS A 108 11.32 6.43 10.13
N PRO A 109 12.59 6.01 10.27
CA PRO A 109 13.59 6.07 9.20
C PRO A 109 13.13 5.50 7.87
N LYS A 110 12.30 4.45 7.89
CA LYS A 110 11.76 3.85 6.68
C LYS A 110 10.80 4.77 5.93
N VAL A 111 9.97 5.49 6.66
CA VAL A 111 9.03 6.49 6.12
C VAL A 111 9.81 7.69 5.59
N ASP A 112 10.86 8.11 6.29
CA ASP A 112 11.75 9.19 5.86
C ASP A 112 12.46 8.85 4.54
N GLU A 113 13.00 7.65 4.43
CA GLU A 113 13.60 7.13 3.19
C GLU A 113 12.60 7.12 2.02
N ASP A 114 11.36 6.70 2.28
CA ASP A 114 10.31 6.66 1.27
C ASP A 114 9.84 8.08 0.88
N LEU A 115 9.85 9.04 1.81
CA LEU A 115 9.61 10.47 1.55
C LEU A 115 10.70 11.06 0.65
N MET A 116 11.98 10.83 0.97
CA MET A 116 13.10 11.29 0.15
C MET A 116 13.03 10.75 -1.30
N LYS A 117 12.63 9.48 -1.46
CA LYS A 117 12.41 8.88 -2.79
C LYS A 117 11.25 9.51 -3.55
N CYS A 118 10.23 9.99 -2.84
CA CYS A 118 9.12 10.71 -3.46
C CYS A 118 9.55 12.12 -3.86
N GLU A 119 10.27 12.82 -3.00
CA GLU A 119 10.82 14.16 -3.25
C GLU A 119 11.71 14.18 -4.50
N ALA A 120 12.60 13.20 -4.65
CA ALA A 120 13.45 13.05 -5.84
C ALA A 120 12.66 12.90 -7.16
N LYS A 121 11.39 12.51 -7.09
CA LYS A 121 10.49 12.34 -8.26
C LYS A 121 9.57 13.54 -8.47
N THR A 122 9.72 14.62 -7.73
CA THR A 122 8.86 15.82 -7.84
C THR A 122 9.30 16.80 -8.92
N PHE A 123 10.48 16.62 -9.52
CA PHE A 123 11.07 17.58 -10.46
C PHE A 123 10.16 17.93 -11.66
N ASP A 124 9.33 16.99 -12.12
CA ASP A 124 8.40 17.21 -13.24
C ASP A 124 7.03 17.77 -12.81
N TYR A 125 6.80 17.99 -11.52
CA TYR A 125 5.53 18.49 -10.98
C TYR A 125 5.57 19.99 -10.72
N ILE A 126 4.54 20.67 -11.23
CA ILE A 126 4.27 22.09 -11.00
C ILE A 126 3.04 22.21 -10.10
N VAL A 127 3.19 22.93 -9.00
CA VAL A 127 2.10 23.19 -8.04
C VAL A 127 1.57 24.60 -8.28
N ARG A 128 0.26 24.74 -8.48
CA ARG A 128 -0.43 26.03 -8.62
C ARG A 128 -1.55 26.16 -7.58
N PRO A 129 -1.65 27.27 -6.85
CA PRO A 129 -2.75 27.49 -5.92
C PRO A 129 -4.07 27.67 -6.66
N LEU A 130 -5.14 27.09 -6.13
CA LEU A 130 -6.53 27.28 -6.59
C LEU A 130 -7.37 28.08 -5.56
N GLY A 131 -6.80 28.40 -4.40
CA GLY A 131 -7.48 29.06 -3.27
C GLY A 131 -8.04 28.07 -2.24
N SER A 132 -8.22 28.54 -0.99
CA SER A 132 -8.76 27.76 0.14
C SER A 132 -8.07 26.39 0.33
N SER A 133 -6.75 26.39 0.54
CA SER A 133 -5.93 25.19 0.76
C SER A 133 -5.99 24.13 -0.35
N ARG A 134 -6.44 24.51 -1.56
CA ARG A 134 -6.46 23.66 -2.75
C ARG A 134 -5.36 24.01 -3.72
N TYR A 135 -4.76 22.98 -4.29
CA TYR A 135 -3.62 23.06 -5.18
C TYR A 135 -3.85 22.19 -6.41
N LYS A 136 -3.59 22.75 -7.59
CA LYS A 136 -3.49 21.99 -8.83
C LYS A 136 -2.05 21.54 -9.00
N VAL A 137 -1.83 20.23 -8.96
CA VAL A 137 -0.52 19.61 -9.13
C VAL A 137 -0.46 19.00 -10.52
N THR A 138 0.37 19.53 -11.41
CA THR A 138 0.46 19.10 -12.81
C THR A 138 1.85 18.60 -13.14
N SER A 139 1.95 17.40 -13.70
CA SER A 139 3.13 16.87 -14.38
C SER A 139 2.88 16.82 -15.89
N THR A 140 3.92 16.57 -16.68
CA THR A 140 3.87 16.37 -18.14
C THR A 140 2.79 15.40 -18.60
N LYS A 141 2.41 14.41 -17.76
CA LYS A 141 1.44 13.36 -18.14
C LYS A 141 0.14 13.39 -17.33
N HIS A 142 0.12 14.07 -16.19
CA HIS A 142 -0.96 13.92 -15.21
C HIS A 142 -1.30 15.25 -14.53
N GLY A 143 -2.58 15.46 -14.24
CA GLY A 143 -3.05 16.61 -13.47
C GLY A 143 -3.91 16.15 -12.30
N PHE A 144 -3.58 16.61 -11.10
CA PHE A 144 -4.29 16.28 -9.87
C PHE A 144 -4.72 17.54 -9.13
N VAL A 145 -5.81 17.42 -8.37
CA VAL A 145 -6.26 18.44 -7.43
C VAL A 145 -6.08 17.89 -6.02
N VAL A 146 -5.40 18.68 -5.19
CA VAL A 146 -5.01 18.33 -3.82
C VAL A 146 -5.65 19.35 -2.89
N ASP A 147 -6.48 18.89 -1.97
CA ASP A 147 -7.14 19.68 -0.94
C ASP A 147 -6.52 19.30 0.42
N ILE A 148 -5.76 20.22 1.00
CA ILE A 148 -4.99 19.94 2.22
C ILE A 148 -5.89 19.82 3.45
N ASP A 149 -6.87 20.69 3.58
CA ASP A 149 -7.77 20.71 4.73
C ASP A 149 -8.62 19.43 4.78
N LYS A 150 -9.06 18.97 3.61
CA LYS A 150 -9.84 17.73 3.48
C LYS A 150 -8.98 16.47 3.36
N LYS A 151 -7.65 16.60 3.34
CA LYS A 151 -6.70 15.48 3.10
C LYS A 151 -7.09 14.64 1.88
N HIS A 152 -7.47 15.32 0.80
CA HIS A 152 -8.06 14.68 -0.38
C HIS A 152 -7.21 14.95 -1.62
N CYS A 153 -6.87 13.90 -2.38
CA CYS A 153 -6.17 14.00 -3.66
C CYS A 153 -7.00 13.36 -4.76
N SER A 154 -7.22 14.02 -5.89
CA SER A 154 -7.94 13.40 -7.02
C SER A 154 -7.22 12.15 -7.58
N CYS A 155 -5.95 11.95 -7.23
CA CYS A 155 -5.20 10.72 -7.50
C CYS A 155 -5.71 9.49 -6.73
N GLY A 156 -6.45 9.66 -5.62
CA GLY A 156 -6.95 8.56 -4.77
C GLY A 156 -5.91 7.97 -3.79
N MET A 157 -4.66 8.42 -3.85
CA MET A 157 -3.57 7.86 -3.03
C MET A 157 -3.50 8.43 -1.61
N TRP A 158 -4.03 9.64 -1.40
CA TRP A 158 -3.91 10.37 -0.13
C TRP A 158 -4.99 9.99 0.88
N GLN A 159 -6.17 9.64 0.39
CA GLN A 159 -7.30 9.16 1.17
C GLN A 159 -6.94 7.83 1.84
#